data_AF-A0A9E2GSC5-F1
#
_entry.id   AF-A0A9E2GSC5-F1
#
_cell.length_a   1.000
_cell.length_b   1.000
_cell.length_c   1.000
_cell.angle_alpha   90.00
_cell.angle_beta   90.00
_cell.angle_gamma   90.00
#
_symmetry.space_group_name_H-M   'P 1'
#
loop_
_entity.id
_entity.type
_entity.pdbx_description
1 polymer ?
#
loop_
_entity_poly.entity_id
_entity_poly.type
_entity_poly.pdbx_seq_one_letter_code
_entity_poly.pdbx_strand_id
1 'polypeptide(L)'
;MQERIIAICLEDCYPVHESLRFLQCTALKGEGLFVGEDGVVGNDGSAPAYCQLRVTGDDRLAALATGGMLAGARVHRGGRFVDLSTGKPVILCDGDFLAVPGRCYQIHVHGEAARASEPSYLHAKEPASSTLARLAAAGLVAVTSMAGSLGCTPRESNVNEKPEVTPDRPQPPRPEPPAGKEPQQKVDPIDVRDEPPVIAPDPNYP
;
A
#
# COMPACT_ATOMS: atom_id res chain seq x y z
N MET A 1 20.86 -3.90 -26.37
CA MET A 1 20.15 -3.03 -25.41
C MET A 1 20.04 -3.81 -24.12
N GLN A 2 20.49 -3.28 -22.98
CA GLN A 2 20.29 -3.93 -21.68
C GLN A 2 18.80 -3.91 -21.34
N GLU A 3 18.27 -5.03 -20.86
CA GLU A 3 16.90 -5.09 -20.37
C GLU A 3 16.81 -4.38 -19.02
N ARG A 4 15.90 -3.41 -18.91
CA ARG A 4 15.61 -2.71 -17.66
C ARG A 4 14.94 -3.67 -16.68
N ILE A 5 15.55 -3.88 -15.52
CA ILE A 5 15.00 -4.64 -14.40
C ILE A 5 14.66 -3.66 -13.28
N ILE A 6 13.41 -3.67 -12.80
CA ILE A 6 12.97 -2.80 -11.70
C ILE A 6 12.75 -3.66 -10.46
N ALA A 7 13.49 -3.39 -9.38
CA ALA A 7 13.23 -3.98 -8.07
C ALA A 7 11.96 -3.37 -7.47
N ILE A 8 11.06 -4.22 -7.00
CA ILE A 8 9.79 -3.83 -6.40
C ILE A 8 9.53 -4.64 -5.13
N CYS A 9 8.75 -4.07 -4.23
CA CYS A 9 8.14 -4.77 -3.12
C CYS A 9 6.63 -4.51 -3.14
N LEU A 10 5.84 -5.57 -2.99
CA LEU A 10 4.39 -5.49 -2.86
C LEU A 10 4.05 -5.66 -1.38
N GLU A 11 3.47 -4.62 -0.79
CA GLU A 11 2.97 -4.66 0.57
C GLU A 11 1.48 -5.03 0.55
N ASP A 12 1.14 -6.24 1.02
CA ASP A 12 -0.24 -6.61 1.26
C ASP A 12 -0.83 -5.70 2.34
N CYS A 13 -1.89 -4.98 2.00
CA CYS A 13 -2.57 -4.05 2.90
C CYS A 13 -3.32 -4.80 4.02
N TYR A 14 -3.67 -6.06 3.78
CA TYR A 14 -4.46 -6.90 4.67
C TYR A 14 -3.87 -8.33 4.76
N PRO A 15 -2.61 -8.46 5.21
CA PRO A 15 -1.95 -9.77 5.22
C PRO A 15 -2.59 -10.68 6.26
N VAL A 16 -2.68 -11.97 5.95
CA VAL A 16 -3.12 -12.99 6.92
C VAL A 16 -2.15 -13.07 8.11
N HIS A 17 -0.84 -12.90 7.84
CA HIS A 17 0.23 -12.88 8.82
C HIS A 17 1.28 -11.83 8.42
N GLU A 18 1.88 -11.15 9.39
CA GLU A 18 2.90 -10.12 9.14
C GLU A 18 4.13 -10.65 8.36
N SER A 19 4.43 -11.94 8.46
CA SER A 19 5.48 -12.59 7.65
C SER A 19 5.19 -12.58 6.14
N LEU A 20 3.92 -12.41 5.76
CA LEU A 20 3.43 -12.37 4.38
C LEU A 20 3.15 -10.95 3.88
N ARG A 21 3.42 -9.91 4.69
CA ARG A 21 3.13 -8.52 4.32
C ARG A 21 3.92 -8.07 3.10
N PHE A 22 5.21 -8.38 3.04
CA PHE A 22 6.12 -7.82 2.04
C PHE A 22 6.63 -8.90 1.09
N LEU A 23 6.18 -8.85 -0.17
CA LEU A 23 6.64 -9.70 -1.25
C LEU A 23 7.65 -8.94 -2.13
N GLN A 24 8.90 -9.37 -2.12
CA GLN A 24 9.98 -8.78 -2.90
C GLN A 24 10.14 -9.48 -4.23
N CYS A 25 10.33 -8.72 -5.30
CA CYS A 25 10.51 -9.27 -6.64
C CYS A 25 11.18 -8.24 -7.58
N THR A 26 11.42 -8.66 -8.82
CA THR A 26 11.80 -7.78 -9.93
C THR A 26 10.80 -7.87 -11.07
N ALA A 27 10.44 -6.74 -11.67
CA ALA A 27 9.68 -6.69 -12.91
C ALA A 27 10.61 -6.55 -14.12
N LEU A 28 10.27 -7.22 -15.24
CA LEU A 28 11.04 -7.25 -16.48
C LEU A 28 10.21 -6.86 -17.70
N LYS A 29 10.88 -6.61 -18.83
CA LYS A 29 10.26 -6.15 -20.08
C LYS A 29 9.56 -7.26 -20.86
N GLY A 30 9.98 -8.51 -20.69
CA GLY A 30 9.44 -9.70 -21.37
C GLY A 30 8.69 -10.67 -20.48
N GLU A 31 9.05 -10.75 -19.20
CA GLU A 31 8.44 -11.63 -18.20
C GLU A 31 7.61 -10.78 -17.23
N GLY A 32 6.35 -11.18 -17.03
CA GLY A 32 5.40 -10.49 -16.17
C GLY A 32 5.18 -11.23 -14.86
N LEU A 33 4.95 -10.47 -13.79
CA LEU A 33 4.44 -11.00 -12.54
C LEU A 33 2.92 -11.00 -12.62
N PHE A 34 2.30 -12.18 -12.55
CA PHE A 34 0.86 -12.33 -12.69
C PHE A 34 0.18 -12.22 -11.34
N VAL A 35 -0.86 -11.41 -11.27
CA VAL A 35 -1.77 -11.33 -10.12
C VAL A 35 -2.93 -12.28 -10.39
N GLY A 36 -2.89 -13.46 -9.77
CA GLY A 36 -3.84 -14.55 -9.98
C GLY A 36 -5.28 -14.23 -9.52
N GLU A 37 -6.19 -15.17 -9.78
CA GLU A 37 -7.61 -15.05 -9.38
C GLU A 37 -7.84 -14.92 -7.87
N ASP A 38 -6.93 -15.48 -7.07
CA ASP A 38 -6.86 -15.38 -5.61
C ASP A 38 -6.15 -14.11 -5.12
N GLY A 39 -5.75 -13.26 -6.08
CA GLY A 39 -4.98 -12.04 -5.89
C GLY A 39 -3.51 -12.28 -5.58
N VAL A 40 -3.02 -13.51 -5.54
CA VAL A 40 -1.61 -13.80 -5.21
C VAL A 40 -0.72 -13.54 -6.42
N VAL A 41 0.48 -13.01 -6.16
CA VAL A 41 1.44 -12.69 -7.21
C VAL A 41 2.41 -13.85 -7.42
N GLY A 42 2.57 -14.27 -8.69
CA GLY A 42 3.49 -15.32 -9.10
C GLY A 42 4.09 -15.08 -10.49
N ASN A 43 5.04 -15.91 -10.89
CA ASN A 43 5.66 -15.86 -12.22
C ASN A 43 4.88 -16.67 -13.27
N ASP A 44 3.93 -17.48 -12.81
CA ASP A 44 3.26 -18.47 -13.65
C ASP A 44 2.06 -17.84 -14.35
N GLY A 45 2.16 -17.63 -15.65
CA GLY A 45 1.06 -17.13 -16.49
C GLY A 45 -0.02 -18.18 -16.83
N SER A 46 -0.07 -19.31 -16.10
CA SER A 46 -0.89 -20.48 -16.43
C SER A 46 -2.31 -20.46 -15.82
N ALA A 47 -2.65 -19.44 -15.03
CA ALA A 47 -3.92 -19.31 -14.35
C ALA A 47 -4.72 -18.08 -14.84
N PRO A 48 -6.06 -18.07 -14.65
CA PRO A 48 -6.80 -16.82 -14.74
C PRO A 48 -6.16 -15.78 -13.80
N ALA A 49 -5.82 -14.62 -14.36
CA ALA A 49 -5.13 -13.54 -13.66
C ALA A 49 -5.88 -12.23 -13.94
N TYR A 50 -5.85 -11.29 -12.99
CA TYR A 50 -6.43 -9.97 -13.19
C TYR A 50 -5.52 -9.04 -14.01
N CYS A 51 -4.21 -9.14 -13.80
CA CYS A 51 -3.23 -8.34 -14.52
C CYS A 51 -1.83 -8.95 -14.43
N GLN A 52 -0.92 -8.44 -15.26
CA GLN A 52 0.52 -8.64 -15.13
C GLN A 52 1.21 -7.33 -14.73
N LEU A 53 2.18 -7.40 -13.84
CA LEU A 53 3.14 -6.34 -13.54
C LEU A 53 4.38 -6.57 -14.40
N ARG A 54 4.78 -5.56 -15.18
CA ARG A 54 5.92 -5.66 -16.08
C ARG A 54 6.56 -4.31 -16.35
N VAL A 55 7.75 -4.33 -16.92
CA VAL A 55 8.41 -3.15 -17.47
C VAL A 55 7.94 -2.92 -18.91
N THR A 56 7.66 -1.67 -19.26
CA THR A 56 7.18 -1.24 -20.58
C THR A 56 8.32 -0.93 -21.56
N GLY A 57 7.96 -0.61 -22.80
CA GLY A 57 8.87 -0.15 -23.87
C GLY A 57 9.75 1.04 -23.47
N ASP A 58 9.20 1.94 -22.67
CA ASP A 58 9.79 3.17 -22.14
C ASP A 58 10.37 3.01 -20.72
N ASP A 59 10.67 1.77 -20.31
CA ASP A 59 11.39 1.42 -19.08
C ASP A 59 10.68 1.83 -17.78
N ARG A 60 9.35 1.81 -17.79
CA ARG A 60 8.49 2.10 -16.63
C ARG A 60 7.80 0.84 -16.13
N LEU A 61 7.53 0.78 -14.82
CA LEU A 61 6.70 -0.27 -14.24
C LEU A 61 5.23 -0.01 -14.61
N ALA A 62 4.52 -1.05 -15.04
CA ALA A 62 3.10 -0.97 -15.37
C ALA A 62 2.32 -2.19 -14.91
N ALA A 63 1.05 -1.98 -14.55
CA ALA A 63 0.03 -3.01 -14.50
C ALA A 63 -0.70 -3.06 -15.84
N LEU A 64 -0.81 -4.25 -16.43
CA LEU A 64 -1.43 -4.46 -17.73
C LEU A 64 -2.40 -5.64 -17.68
N ALA A 65 -3.65 -5.41 -18.08
CA ALA A 65 -4.57 -6.49 -18.39
C ALA A 65 -4.47 -6.84 -19.89
N THR A 66 -4.34 -8.12 -20.22
CA THR A 66 -4.35 -8.64 -21.61
C THR A 66 -5.64 -9.42 -21.89
N GLY A 67 -5.83 -9.85 -23.14
CA GLY A 67 -7.00 -10.65 -23.50
C GLY A 67 -7.04 -11.98 -22.72
N GLY A 68 -8.21 -12.32 -22.17
CA GLY A 68 -8.40 -13.53 -21.34
C GLY A 68 -8.14 -13.33 -19.84
N MET A 69 -7.67 -12.15 -19.42
CA MET A 69 -7.56 -11.80 -17.99
C MET A 69 -8.90 -11.42 -17.37
N LEU A 70 -9.00 -11.61 -16.07
CA LEU A 70 -10.19 -11.31 -15.26
C LEU A 70 -10.40 -9.79 -15.12
N ALA A 71 -11.66 -9.39 -15.04
CA ALA A 71 -12.03 -8.00 -14.75
C ALA A 71 -11.97 -7.70 -13.24
N GLY A 72 -11.84 -6.42 -12.89
CA GLY A 72 -11.97 -5.94 -11.51
C GLY A 72 -10.69 -5.40 -10.87
N ALA A 73 -9.54 -5.47 -11.56
CA ALA A 73 -8.33 -4.81 -11.09
C ALA A 73 -8.37 -3.28 -11.28
N ARG A 74 -7.87 -2.55 -10.28
CA ARG A 74 -7.80 -1.09 -10.26
C ARG A 74 -6.48 -0.62 -9.67
N VAL A 75 -5.98 0.49 -10.19
CA VAL A 75 -4.86 1.22 -9.59
C VAL A 75 -5.39 2.49 -8.95
N HIS A 76 -5.08 2.72 -7.68
CA HIS A 76 -5.43 3.92 -6.94
C HIS A 76 -4.19 4.80 -6.68
N ARG A 77 -4.36 6.11 -6.87
CA ARG A 77 -3.33 7.14 -6.62
C ARG A 77 -3.97 8.41 -6.06
N GLY A 78 -3.59 8.80 -4.85
CA GLY A 78 -4.05 10.04 -4.22
C GLY A 78 -5.58 10.17 -4.20
N GLY A 79 -6.28 9.10 -3.83
CA GLY A 79 -7.76 9.06 -3.76
C GLY A 79 -8.48 8.88 -5.10
N ARG A 80 -7.78 8.93 -6.24
CA ARG A 80 -8.33 8.62 -7.57
C ARG A 80 -8.03 7.18 -7.95
N PHE A 81 -8.79 6.62 -8.88
CA PHE A 81 -8.52 5.28 -9.41
C PHE A 81 -8.69 5.19 -10.92
N VAL A 82 -8.07 4.16 -11.49
CA VAL A 82 -8.20 3.77 -12.90
C VAL A 82 -8.43 2.27 -12.95
N ASP A 83 -9.53 1.84 -13.59
CA ASP A 83 -9.75 0.42 -13.89
C ASP A 83 -8.75 -0.08 -14.94
N LEU A 84 -8.20 -1.28 -14.73
CA LEU A 84 -7.32 -1.91 -15.70
C LEU A 84 -8.16 -2.43 -16.89
N SER A 85 -8.14 -1.69 -17.99
CA SER A 85 -8.75 -2.12 -19.25
C SER A 85 -7.77 -2.91 -20.12
N THR A 86 -8.29 -3.90 -20.85
CA THR A 86 -7.51 -4.73 -21.76
C THR A 86 -6.67 -3.90 -22.73
N GLY A 87 -5.37 -4.20 -22.81
CA GLY A 87 -4.44 -3.60 -23.76
C GLY A 87 -3.99 -2.18 -23.43
N LYS A 88 -4.45 -1.58 -22.32
CA LYS A 88 -4.02 -0.25 -21.89
C LYS A 88 -3.20 -0.38 -20.59
N PRO A 89 -1.86 -0.24 -20.66
CA PRO A 89 -1.03 -0.31 -19.45
C PRO A 89 -1.28 0.91 -18.57
N VAL A 90 -1.33 0.70 -17.26
CA VAL A 90 -1.32 1.78 -16.26
C VAL A 90 0.06 1.84 -15.64
N ILE A 91 0.74 2.97 -15.80
CA ILE A 91 2.07 3.20 -15.24
C ILE A 91 1.97 3.33 -13.72
N LEU A 92 2.67 2.45 -13.03
CA LEU A 92 2.72 2.40 -11.57
C LEU A 92 3.82 3.32 -11.05
N CYS A 93 3.52 3.98 -9.94
CA CYS A 93 4.45 4.78 -9.16
C CYS A 93 4.59 4.19 -7.76
N ASP A 94 5.68 4.56 -7.10
CA ASP A 94 5.86 4.28 -5.67
C ASP A 94 4.69 4.85 -4.86
N GLY A 95 4.15 4.04 -3.95
CA GLY A 95 3.01 4.37 -3.10
C GLY A 95 1.64 4.18 -3.73
N ASP A 96 1.55 3.81 -5.02
CA ASP A 96 0.26 3.43 -5.63
C ASP A 96 -0.33 2.19 -4.96
N PHE A 97 -1.65 2.06 -4.98
CA PHE A 97 -2.33 0.83 -4.57
C PHE A 97 -2.86 0.08 -5.78
N LEU A 98 -2.57 -1.22 -5.86
CA LEU A 98 -3.19 -2.15 -6.78
C LEU A 98 -4.26 -2.93 -6.02
N ALA A 99 -5.52 -2.67 -6.34
CA ALA A 99 -6.66 -3.40 -5.80
C ALA A 99 -7.14 -4.44 -6.81
N VAL A 100 -7.32 -5.67 -6.36
CA VAL A 100 -7.99 -6.75 -7.08
C VAL A 100 -9.09 -7.32 -6.18
N PRO A 101 -10.08 -8.04 -6.70
CA PRO A 101 -11.07 -8.69 -5.86
C PRO A 101 -10.40 -9.52 -4.74
N GLY A 102 -10.69 -9.17 -3.48
CA GLY A 102 -10.18 -9.87 -2.30
C GLY A 102 -8.78 -9.44 -1.80
N ARG A 103 -8.01 -8.63 -2.54
CA ARG A 103 -6.67 -8.19 -2.11
C ARG A 103 -6.34 -6.76 -2.52
N CYS A 104 -5.44 -6.14 -1.76
CA CYS A 104 -4.91 -4.82 -2.04
C CYS A 104 -3.42 -4.79 -1.74
N TYR A 105 -2.62 -4.32 -2.69
CA TYR A 105 -1.18 -4.16 -2.53
C TYR A 105 -0.79 -2.70 -2.64
N GLN A 106 0.03 -2.20 -1.72
CA GLN A 106 0.78 -0.98 -1.94
C GLN A 106 2.07 -1.32 -2.70
N ILE A 107 2.34 -0.57 -3.77
CA ILE A 107 3.50 -0.78 -4.64
C ILE A 107 4.66 0.05 -4.11
N HIS A 108 5.78 -0.59 -3.79
CA HIS A 108 7.05 0.06 -3.48
C HIS A 108 8.03 -0.15 -4.62
N VAL A 109 8.59 0.93 -5.17
CA VAL A 109 9.53 0.90 -6.29
C VAL A 109 10.93 1.24 -5.80
N HIS A 110 11.83 0.26 -5.81
CA HIS A 110 13.19 0.42 -5.29
C HIS A 110 14.21 0.85 -6.36
N GLY A 111 13.78 0.96 -7.62
CA GLY A 111 14.61 1.42 -8.73
C GLY A 111 15.23 0.28 -9.53
N GLU A 112 16.36 0.54 -10.17
CA GLU A 112 17.02 -0.41 -11.07
C GLU A 112 17.71 -1.55 -10.30
N ALA A 113 17.58 -2.77 -10.82
CA ALA A 113 18.21 -3.95 -10.26
C ALA A 113 19.22 -4.57 -11.24
N ALA A 114 20.32 -5.10 -10.71
CA ALA A 114 21.35 -5.75 -11.54
C ALA A 114 20.97 -7.17 -12.00
N ARG A 115 20.03 -7.83 -11.31
CA ARG A 115 19.63 -9.22 -11.57
C ARG A 115 18.14 -9.39 -11.31
N ALA A 116 17.52 -10.31 -12.05
CA ALA A 116 16.16 -10.74 -11.81
C ALA A 116 16.07 -11.59 -10.52
N SER A 117 14.95 -11.49 -9.81
CA SER A 117 14.60 -12.30 -8.66
C SER A 117 13.14 -12.69 -8.72
N GLU A 118 12.85 -13.94 -8.42
CA GLU A 118 11.48 -14.44 -8.27
C GLU A 118 10.80 -13.83 -7.02
N PRO A 119 9.45 -13.82 -6.99
CA PRO A 119 8.70 -13.38 -5.81
C PRO A 119 9.08 -14.17 -4.56
N SER A 120 9.47 -13.46 -3.50
CA SER A 120 9.79 -14.06 -2.21
C SER A 120 9.39 -13.14 -1.05
N TYR A 121 8.91 -13.71 0.05
CA TYR A 121 8.51 -12.91 1.21
C TYR A 121 9.74 -12.50 2.03
N LEU A 122 9.86 -11.21 2.33
CA LEU A 122 10.99 -10.64 3.09
C LEU A 122 11.11 -11.25 4.50
N HIS A 123 9.99 -11.69 5.08
CA HIS A 123 9.93 -12.25 6.43
C HIS A 123 9.46 -13.71 6.43
N ALA A 124 9.82 -14.49 5.40
CA ALA A 124 9.44 -15.90 5.21
C ALA A 124 9.78 -16.86 6.38
N LYS A 125 10.37 -16.40 7.49
CA LYS A 125 10.37 -17.17 8.73
C LYS A 125 8.92 -17.27 9.22
N GLU A 126 8.34 -18.46 9.01
CA GLU A 126 7.05 -18.86 9.54
C GLU A 126 6.89 -18.37 10.98
N PRO A 127 5.71 -17.86 11.38
CA PRO A 127 5.41 -17.79 12.80
C PRO A 127 5.54 -19.22 13.32
N ALA A 128 6.50 -19.41 14.24
CA ALA A 128 6.76 -20.70 14.86
C ALA A 128 5.42 -21.40 15.15
N SER A 129 5.27 -22.59 14.58
CA SER A 129 4.10 -23.46 14.65
C SER A 129 3.82 -24.00 16.06
N SER A 130 4.04 -23.21 17.11
CA SER A 130 3.59 -23.54 18.44
C SER A 130 2.21 -22.91 18.65
N THR A 131 1.20 -23.71 18.35
CA THR A 131 -0.19 -23.55 18.82
C THR A 131 -0.27 -23.29 20.34
N LEU A 132 0.80 -23.59 21.08
CA LEU A 132 0.99 -23.29 22.50
C LEU A 132 1.20 -21.79 22.83
N ALA A 133 1.83 -21.00 21.96
CA ALA A 133 2.08 -19.58 22.25
C ALA A 133 0.80 -18.72 22.18
N ARG A 134 -0.21 -19.17 21.41
CA ARG A 134 -1.54 -18.51 21.36
C ARG A 134 -2.41 -18.82 22.58
N LEU A 135 -2.10 -19.87 23.35
CA LEU A 135 -2.80 -20.19 24.60
C LEU A 135 -2.25 -19.45 25.83
N ALA A 136 -1.02 -18.93 25.76
CA ALA A 136 -0.44 -18.15 26.86
C ALA A 136 -0.98 -16.71 26.95
N ALA A 137 -1.63 -16.21 25.89
CA ALA A 137 -2.31 -14.91 25.86
C ALA A 137 -3.83 -15.00 26.11
N ALA A 138 -4.35 -16.21 26.36
CA ALA A 138 -5.67 -16.38 26.96
C ALA A 138 -5.49 -16.40 28.48
N GLY A 139 -5.43 -15.21 29.07
CA GLY A 139 -5.42 -15.04 30.52
C GLY A 139 -6.54 -15.86 31.16
N LEU A 140 -6.16 -16.61 32.20
CA LEU A 140 -7.05 -17.31 33.12
C LEU A 140 -8.28 -16.46 33.47
N VAL A 141 -9.43 -16.83 32.95
CA VAL A 141 -10.71 -16.57 33.64
C VAL A 141 -11.20 -17.91 34.15
N ALA A 142 -10.77 -18.26 35.36
CA ALA A 142 -11.42 -19.31 36.11
C ALA A 142 -12.80 -18.78 36.56
N VAL A 143 -13.87 -19.22 35.89
CA VAL A 143 -15.23 -19.11 36.45
C VAL A 143 -15.75 -20.50 36.75
N THR A 144 -15.52 -20.92 37.99
CA THR A 144 -16.41 -21.87 38.66
C THR A 144 -17.73 -21.16 38.95
N SER A 145 -18.79 -21.45 38.19
CA SER A 145 -20.16 -21.28 38.70
C SER A 145 -21.17 -22.05 37.87
N MET A 146 -22.03 -22.73 38.60
CA MET A 146 -23.16 -23.56 38.17
C MET A 146 -24.18 -22.82 37.29
N ALA A 147 -24.92 -23.64 36.54
CA ALA A 147 -26.24 -23.43 35.96
C ALA A 147 -27.02 -22.15 36.33
N GLY A 148 -27.56 -21.46 35.32
CA GLY A 148 -28.66 -20.52 35.50
C GLY A 148 -28.77 -19.41 34.47
N SER A 149 -29.64 -19.61 33.48
CA SER A 149 -30.61 -18.65 32.92
C SER A 149 -30.25 -17.16 32.65
N LEU A 150 -30.62 -16.72 31.44
CA LEU A 150 -31.10 -15.39 31.02
C LEU A 150 -30.07 -14.28 30.73
N GLY A 151 -30.20 -13.68 29.53
CA GLY A 151 -29.81 -12.30 29.27
C GLY A 151 -28.88 -12.09 28.07
N CYS A 152 -29.45 -11.99 26.87
CA CYS A 152 -28.79 -11.29 25.77
C CYS A 152 -28.88 -9.78 26.01
N THR A 153 -27.73 -9.12 26.23
CA THR A 153 -27.53 -7.71 25.87
C THR A 153 -26.09 -7.53 25.40
N PRO A 154 -25.85 -7.13 24.14
CA PRO A 154 -24.55 -6.65 23.70
C PRO A 154 -24.21 -5.38 24.49
N ARG A 155 -23.06 -5.36 25.13
CA ARG A 155 -22.54 -4.18 25.82
C ARG A 155 -22.03 -3.22 24.74
N GLU A 156 -22.73 -2.11 24.54
CA GLU A 156 -22.26 -1.02 23.69
C GLU A 156 -20.94 -0.49 24.26
N SER A 157 -19.85 -0.60 23.48
CA SER A 157 -18.58 0.05 23.81
C SER A 157 -18.67 1.50 23.35
N ASN A 158 -18.64 2.43 24.30
CA ASN A 158 -18.56 3.86 24.03
C ASN A 158 -17.28 4.16 23.24
N VAL A 159 -17.42 4.44 21.94
CA VAL A 159 -16.36 4.90 21.04
C VAL A 159 -16.14 6.40 21.30
N ASN A 160 -15.67 6.76 22.51
CA ASN A 160 -15.23 8.13 22.78
C ASN A 160 -14.31 8.27 24.00
N GLU A 161 -13.46 7.29 24.26
CA GLU A 161 -12.34 7.48 25.19
C GLU A 161 -11.18 8.15 24.45
N LYS A 162 -10.95 9.41 24.80
CA LYS A 162 -9.75 10.18 24.46
C LYS A 162 -8.52 9.36 24.87
N PRO A 163 -7.55 9.09 23.97
CA PRO A 163 -6.36 8.34 24.35
C PRO A 163 -5.69 9.00 25.56
N GLU A 164 -5.39 8.19 26.57
CA GLU A 164 -4.59 8.63 27.72
C GLU A 164 -3.26 9.21 27.21
N VAL A 165 -2.92 10.38 27.74
CA VAL A 165 -1.68 11.08 27.41
C VAL A 165 -0.52 10.24 27.93
N THR A 166 0.21 9.59 27.03
CA THR A 166 1.45 8.89 27.35
C THR A 166 2.41 9.85 28.06
N PRO A 167 3.00 9.48 29.21
CA PRO A 167 3.97 10.33 29.89
C PRO A 167 5.17 10.61 28.99
N ASP A 168 5.63 11.86 29.06
CA ASP A 168 6.66 12.49 28.25
C ASP A 168 7.91 11.61 28.12
N ARG A 169 8.07 10.98 26.96
CA ARG A 169 9.32 10.28 26.61
C ARG A 169 10.35 11.38 26.31
N PRO A 170 11.56 11.35 26.90
CA PRO A 170 12.60 12.32 26.56
C PRO A 170 12.80 12.34 25.05
N GLN A 171 12.46 13.46 24.40
CA GLN A 171 12.76 13.65 22.99
C GLN A 171 14.28 13.64 22.83
N PRO A 172 14.85 12.81 21.94
CA PRO A 172 16.25 12.90 21.61
C PRO A 172 16.55 14.32 21.09
N PRO A 173 17.72 14.90 21.43
CA PRO A 173 18.08 16.23 20.99
C PRO A 173 18.02 16.30 19.47
N ARG A 174 17.33 17.32 18.95
CA ARG A 174 17.25 17.58 17.53
C ARG A 174 18.68 17.74 16.98
N PRO A 175 19.06 17.01 15.92
CA PRO A 175 20.34 17.24 15.25
C PRO A 175 20.43 18.70 14.82
N GLU A 176 21.54 19.36 15.15
CA GLU A 176 21.79 20.72 14.66
C GLU A 176 21.85 20.71 13.13
N PRO A 177 21.23 21.69 12.45
CA PRO A 177 21.36 21.82 11.01
C PRO A 177 22.84 21.94 10.63
N PRO A 178 23.27 21.30 9.53
CA PRO A 178 24.63 21.48 9.03
C PRO A 178 24.92 22.96 8.76
N ALA A 179 26.06 23.43 9.24
CA ALA A 179 26.49 24.82 9.11
C ALA A 179 26.38 25.30 7.64
N GLY A 180 25.71 26.43 7.43
CA GLY A 180 25.61 27.08 6.12
C GLY A 180 24.35 26.77 5.29
N LYS A 181 23.33 26.08 5.85
CA LYS A 181 22.03 25.86 5.18
C LYS A 181 20.86 26.66 5.75
N GLU A 182 21.13 27.68 6.57
CA GLU A 182 20.08 28.64 6.92
C GLU A 182 19.77 29.51 5.70
N PRO A 183 18.50 29.64 5.29
CA PRO A 183 18.11 30.60 4.27
C PRO A 183 18.52 31.99 4.73
N GLN A 184 19.46 32.62 4.03
CA GLN A 184 19.97 33.96 4.36
C GLN A 184 18.91 35.06 4.18
N GLN A 185 17.75 34.72 3.65
CA GLN A 185 16.72 35.68 3.27
C GLN A 185 15.41 35.29 3.97
N LYS A 186 14.91 36.18 4.83
CA LYS A 186 13.50 36.16 5.20
C LYS A 186 12.70 36.33 3.92
N VAL A 187 11.94 35.32 3.56
CA VAL A 187 10.94 35.44 2.49
C VAL A 187 9.92 36.47 2.98
N ASP A 188 9.69 37.52 2.19
CA ASP A 188 8.67 38.51 2.52
C ASP A 188 7.31 37.80 2.69
N PRO A 189 6.49 38.23 3.67
CA PRO A 189 5.17 37.63 3.87
C PRO A 189 4.39 37.64 2.57
N ILE A 190 3.87 36.47 2.18
CA ILE A 190 2.96 36.35 1.05
C ILE A 190 1.74 37.21 1.35
N ASP A 191 1.49 38.22 0.53
CA ASP A 191 0.32 39.09 0.65
C ASP A 191 -0.93 38.28 0.28
N VAL A 192 -1.63 37.80 1.30
CA VAL A 192 -2.89 37.07 1.15
C VAL A 192 -3.98 38.10 0.86
N ARG A 193 -4.46 38.11 -0.38
CA ARG A 193 -5.64 38.91 -0.74
C ARG A 193 -6.89 38.17 -0.30
N ASP A 194 -7.66 38.77 0.61
CA ASP A 194 -8.93 38.21 1.10
C ASP A 194 -10.07 38.33 0.07
N GLU A 195 -9.96 39.25 -0.89
CA GLU A 195 -10.99 39.49 -1.89
C GLU A 195 -10.67 38.79 -3.23
N PRO A 196 -11.62 38.03 -3.80
CA PRO A 196 -11.47 37.48 -5.14
C PRO A 196 -11.34 38.61 -6.17
N PRO A 197 -10.57 38.41 -7.26
CA PRO A 197 -10.42 39.43 -8.29
C PRO A 197 -11.79 39.79 -8.87
N VAL A 198 -12.12 41.10 -8.85
CA VAL A 198 -13.30 41.61 -9.52
C VAL A 198 -13.12 41.40 -11.03
N ILE A 199 -13.91 40.48 -11.58
CA ILE A 199 -14.00 40.30 -13.04
C ILE A 199 -14.69 41.55 -13.58
N ALA A 200 -13.98 42.35 -14.38
CA ALA A 200 -14.60 43.43 -15.13
C ALA A 200 -15.67 42.82 -16.06
N PRO A 201 -16.88 43.41 -16.15
CA PRO A 201 -17.91 42.90 -17.04
C PRO A 201 -17.39 42.86 -18.48
N ASP A 202 -17.48 41.68 -19.11
CA ASP A 202 -17.10 41.50 -20.50
C ASP A 202 -18.06 42.29 -21.39
N PRO A 203 -17.57 43.24 -22.21
CA PRO A 203 -18.42 43.99 -23.14
C PRO A 203 -19.09 43.11 -24.22
N ASN A 204 -18.77 41.82 -24.30
CA ASN A 204 -19.35 40.87 -25.25
C ASN A 204 -20.26 39.81 -24.63
N TYR A 205 -20.61 39.91 -23.36
CA TYR A 205 -21.63 39.04 -22.75
C TYR A 205 -23.00 39.75 -22.79
N PRO A 206 -24.00 39.23 -23.55
CA PRO A 206 -25.32 39.83 -23.64
C PRO A 206 -26.13 39.74 -22.34
#